data_AF-A0A2T6N8V9-F1
#
_entry.id   AF-A0A2T6N8V9-F1
#
_cell.length_a   1.000
_cell.length_b   1.000
_cell.length_c   1.000
_cell.angle_alpha   90.00
_cell.angle_beta   90.00
_cell.angle_gamma   90.00
#
_symmetry.space_group_name_H-M   'P 1'
#
loop_
_entity.id
_entity.type
_entity.pdbx_description
1 polymer ?
#
loop_
_entity_poly.entity_id
_entity_poly.type
_entity_poly.pdbx_seq_one_letter_code
_entity_poly.pdbx_strand_id
1 'polypeptide(L)'
;MYIETYSRRLLSPFHGLQQVITVEGGIAESMNGWDWKLYVADESIVSHTGLSEIVYGSWNPAQGLSRSRIRGAIPSCLIEQIGDQLLNAVEHLAEEIPFPSMDTYELWLLDEQRGRPLALLDSALADDTRTPYDNPAWYPGGQAGRKFSSDSGDAEALACLIKNTAGKQSTAIWIKRKCDGSGKDHTGNHYPGTLFPTLLLRDRWEDSNHQQLVSDFLKWQAPWLLQLPLCPETRTQLETAAWDRPLETSRVYRLFPEIIDEQGLTTTRVKARIMRDKPEAQDLNEPFYPFVNE
;
A
#
# COMPACT_ATOMS: atom_id res chain seq x y z
N MET A 1 14.51 -19.09 16.46
CA MET A 1 13.46 -18.06 16.42
C MET A 1 13.29 -17.70 14.95
N TYR A 2 12.12 -17.97 14.38
CA TYR A 2 11.81 -17.60 12.99
C TYR A 2 11.29 -16.17 13.02
N ILE A 3 11.95 -15.28 12.27
CA ILE A 3 11.53 -13.91 12.06
C ILE A 3 11.52 -13.70 10.55
N GLU A 4 10.43 -13.17 10.02
CA GLU A 4 10.31 -12.85 8.60
C GLU A 4 9.85 -11.40 8.42
N THR A 5 10.49 -10.71 7.50
CA THR A 5 10.22 -9.31 7.20
C THR A 5 9.85 -9.18 5.73
N TYR A 6 8.74 -8.51 5.44
CA TYR A 6 8.32 -8.29 4.07
C TYR A 6 7.45 -7.05 3.97
N SER A 7 7.24 -6.59 2.74
CA SER A 7 6.16 -5.66 2.45
C SER A 7 5.09 -6.30 1.56
N ARG A 8 3.87 -5.78 1.67
CA ARG A 8 2.76 -6.08 0.75
C ARG A 8 2.08 -4.79 0.31
N ARG A 9 1.56 -4.75 -0.91
CA ARG A 9 0.85 -3.58 -1.44
C ARG A 9 -0.55 -3.48 -0.86
N LEU A 10 -0.95 -2.26 -0.52
CA LEU A 10 -2.33 -1.90 -0.26
C LEU A 10 -2.92 -1.33 -1.55
N LEU A 11 -4.01 -1.91 -2.05
CA LEU A 11 -4.53 -1.67 -3.40
C LEU A 11 -5.98 -1.17 -3.42
N SER A 12 -6.45 -0.85 -4.64
CA SER A 12 -7.76 -0.28 -4.98
C SER A 12 -8.07 1.13 -4.44
N PRO A 13 -7.28 2.17 -4.84
CA PRO A 13 -6.08 2.14 -5.68
C PRO A 13 -4.81 1.91 -4.84
N PHE A 14 -3.62 2.04 -5.43
CA PHE A 14 -2.39 1.89 -4.67
C PHE A 14 -2.27 2.93 -3.56
N HIS A 15 -2.13 2.43 -2.35
CA HIS A 15 -2.15 3.19 -1.11
C HIS A 15 -0.79 3.11 -0.38
N GLY A 16 0.19 2.42 -0.95
CA GLY A 16 1.53 2.26 -0.38
C GLY A 16 1.79 0.82 0.05
N LEU A 17 2.95 0.64 0.68
CA LEU A 17 3.45 -0.63 1.16
C LEU A 17 3.21 -0.74 2.66
N GLN A 18 2.51 -1.79 3.07
CA GLN A 18 2.48 -2.22 4.45
C GLN A 18 3.75 -3.02 4.74
N GLN A 19 4.56 -2.53 5.67
CA GLN A 19 5.72 -3.21 6.22
C GLN A 19 5.26 -4.19 7.29
N VAL A 20 5.75 -5.42 7.25
CA VAL A 20 5.35 -6.50 8.15
C VAL A 20 6.59 -7.16 8.74
N ILE A 21 6.57 -7.38 10.04
CA ILE A 21 7.52 -8.22 10.78
C ILE A 21 6.70 -9.32 11.45
N THR A 22 6.98 -10.57 11.14
CA THR A 22 6.31 -11.72 11.76
C THR A 22 7.26 -12.49 12.65
N VAL A 23 6.71 -13.02 13.74
CA VAL A 23 7.33 -14.03 14.61
C VAL A 23 6.32 -15.13 14.84
N GLU A 24 6.72 -16.22 15.49
CA GLU A 24 5.78 -17.29 15.87
C GLU A 24 4.65 -16.73 16.75
N GLY A 25 3.41 -16.83 16.27
CA GLY A 25 2.20 -16.35 16.96
C GLY A 25 2.02 -14.83 16.98
N GLY A 26 2.84 -14.05 16.26
CA GLY A 26 2.83 -12.59 16.33
C GLY A 26 3.09 -11.88 15.01
N ILE A 27 2.45 -10.72 14.83
CA ILE A 27 2.58 -9.88 13.63
C ILE A 27 2.73 -8.42 14.07
N ALA A 28 3.70 -7.70 13.52
CA ALA A 28 3.81 -6.26 13.62
C ALA A 28 3.72 -5.61 12.25
N GLU A 29 2.99 -4.51 12.16
CA GLU A 29 2.69 -3.85 10.88
C GLU A 29 2.91 -2.33 10.96
N SER A 30 3.42 -1.73 9.88
CA SER A 30 3.51 -0.28 9.71
C SER A 30 3.23 0.16 8.28
N MET A 31 2.58 1.31 8.10
CA MET A 31 2.29 1.89 6.79
C MET A 31 3.07 3.19 6.52
N ASN A 32 3.93 3.59 7.46
CA ASN A 32 4.76 4.78 7.34
C ASN A 32 6.20 4.59 7.84
N GLY A 33 6.53 3.39 8.31
CA GLY A 33 7.86 3.06 8.83
C GLY A 33 8.20 3.72 10.16
N TRP A 34 7.21 4.30 10.84
CA TRP A 34 7.41 5.05 12.09
C TRP A 34 6.48 4.56 13.18
N ASP A 35 5.19 4.46 12.87
CA ASP A 35 4.16 3.96 13.77
C ASP A 35 3.92 2.48 13.45
N TRP A 36 4.21 1.62 14.43
CA TRP A 36 4.04 0.18 14.36
C TRP A 36 2.87 -0.25 15.24
N LYS A 37 2.05 -1.17 14.76
CA LYS A 37 1.06 -1.88 15.58
C LYS A 37 1.47 -3.33 15.73
N LEU A 38 1.36 -3.84 16.95
CA LEU A 38 1.79 -5.18 17.32
C LEU A 38 0.54 -6.00 17.70
N TYR A 39 0.39 -7.15 17.05
CA TYR A 39 -0.73 -8.06 17.20
C TYR A 39 -0.23 -9.45 17.60
N VAL A 40 -0.91 -10.07 18.55
CA VAL A 40 -0.71 -11.48 18.91
C VAL A 40 -1.84 -12.28 18.28
N ALA A 41 -1.48 -13.25 17.43
CA ALA A 41 -2.40 -14.02 16.59
C ALA A 41 -2.21 -15.54 16.74
N ASP A 42 -1.75 -15.99 17.91
CA ASP A 42 -1.57 -17.41 18.21
C ASP A 42 -2.93 -18.15 18.28
N GLU A 43 -3.01 -19.33 17.67
CA GLU A 43 -4.25 -20.14 17.62
C GLU A 43 -4.82 -20.45 19.01
N SER A 44 -3.95 -20.67 20.00
CA SER A 44 -4.39 -20.93 21.38
C SER A 44 -5.05 -19.69 22.02
N ILE A 45 -4.75 -18.49 21.54
CA ILE A 45 -5.38 -17.25 22.00
C ILE A 45 -6.66 -16.96 21.20
N VAL A 46 -6.59 -17.13 19.89
CA VAL A 46 -7.70 -16.94 18.95
C VAL A 46 -8.89 -17.85 19.27
N SER A 47 -8.61 -19.13 19.53
CA SER A 47 -9.63 -20.13 19.87
C SER A 47 -10.40 -19.82 21.17
N HIS A 48 -9.77 -19.18 22.14
CA HIS A 48 -10.38 -18.86 23.43
C HIS A 48 -11.12 -17.50 23.44
N THR A 49 -10.70 -16.58 22.58
CA THR A 49 -11.27 -15.22 22.52
C THR A 49 -12.32 -15.05 21.41
N GLY A 50 -12.31 -15.91 20.39
CA GLY A 50 -13.12 -15.76 19.18
C GLY A 50 -12.67 -14.61 18.29
N LEU A 51 -11.54 -13.95 18.60
CA LEU A 51 -10.92 -12.91 17.80
C LEU A 51 -9.82 -13.52 16.93
N SER A 52 -9.63 -13.02 15.71
CA SER A 52 -8.52 -13.43 14.84
C SER A 52 -7.14 -13.00 15.38
N GLU A 53 -7.11 -11.95 16.22
CA GLU A 53 -5.89 -11.41 16.82
C GLU A 53 -6.20 -10.52 18.05
N ILE A 54 -5.18 -10.28 18.88
CA ILE A 54 -5.21 -9.34 20.01
C ILE A 54 -4.20 -8.23 19.76
N VAL A 55 -4.62 -6.97 19.84
CA VAL A 55 -3.71 -5.82 19.78
C VAL A 55 -2.90 -5.75 21.07
N TYR A 56 -1.61 -6.10 21.01
CA TYR A 56 -0.68 -6.01 22.14
C TYR A 56 -0.33 -4.54 22.47
N GLY A 57 -0.11 -3.73 21.43
CA GLY A 57 0.18 -2.32 21.59
C GLY A 57 0.61 -1.65 20.29
N SER A 58 1.10 -0.42 20.43
CA SER A 58 1.75 0.34 19.36
C SER A 58 3.14 0.78 19.78
N TRP A 59 4.07 0.83 18.84
CA TRP A 59 5.45 1.27 19.10
C TRP A 59 5.87 2.31 18.07
N ASN A 60 6.64 3.30 18.50
CA ASN A 60 7.44 4.13 17.60
C ASN A 60 8.77 4.51 18.28
N PRO A 61 9.80 4.88 17.51
CA PRO A 61 11.12 5.18 18.07
C PRO A 61 11.15 6.33 19.10
N ALA A 62 10.18 7.25 19.06
CA ALA A 62 10.16 8.41 19.95
C ALA A 62 9.47 8.14 21.29
N GLN A 63 8.48 7.26 21.33
CA GLN A 63 7.62 7.00 22.50
C GLN A 63 7.84 5.60 23.09
N GLY A 64 8.52 4.72 22.37
CA GLY A 64 8.60 3.30 22.72
C GLY A 64 7.23 2.62 22.65
N LEU A 65 7.07 1.54 23.43
CA LEU A 65 5.83 0.78 23.48
C LEU A 65 4.74 1.49 24.28
N SER A 66 3.60 1.74 23.64
CA SER A 66 2.33 2.05 24.28
C SER A 66 1.45 0.80 24.29
N ARG A 67 1.28 0.19 25.46
CA ARG A 67 0.50 -1.05 25.64
C ARG A 67 -1.00 -0.82 25.54
N SER A 68 -1.69 -1.75 24.88
CA SER A 68 -3.15 -1.78 24.82
C SER A 68 -3.75 -2.24 26.15
N ARG A 69 -4.95 -1.73 26.48
CA ARG A 69 -5.74 -2.27 27.59
C ARG A 69 -6.48 -3.53 27.14
N ILE A 70 -5.92 -4.69 27.41
CA ILE A 70 -6.58 -5.98 27.16
C ILE A 70 -7.65 -6.17 28.24
N ARG A 71 -8.93 -6.07 27.89
CA ARG A 71 -10.05 -6.26 28.83
C ARG A 71 -10.29 -7.75 29.07
N GLY A 72 -10.48 -8.14 30.33
CA GLY A 72 -11.10 -9.42 30.69
C GLY A 72 -10.17 -10.62 30.86
N ALA A 73 -8.86 -10.47 30.69
CA ALA A 73 -7.89 -11.50 31.05
C ALA A 73 -6.72 -10.84 31.81
N ILE A 74 -6.26 -11.45 32.90
CA ILE A 74 -4.86 -11.26 33.30
C ILE A 74 -4.04 -11.57 32.04
N PRO A 75 -3.08 -10.74 31.61
CA PRO A 75 -2.27 -11.06 30.45
C PRO A 75 -1.75 -12.49 30.60
N SER A 76 -2.12 -13.38 29.67
CA SER A 76 -1.59 -14.73 29.72
C SER A 76 -0.08 -14.63 29.56
N CYS A 77 0.68 -15.52 30.21
CA CYS A 77 2.12 -15.57 30.02
C CYS A 77 2.49 -15.65 28.53
N LEU A 78 1.64 -16.28 27.71
CA LEU A 78 1.80 -16.40 26.27
C LEU A 78 1.65 -15.06 25.53
N ILE A 79 0.62 -14.26 25.83
CA ILE A 79 0.45 -12.92 25.19
C ILE A 79 1.68 -12.05 25.47
N GLU A 80 2.15 -12.05 26.71
CA GLU A 80 3.33 -11.28 27.12
C GLU A 80 4.59 -11.81 26.43
N GLN A 81 4.79 -13.12 26.39
CA GLN A 81 5.94 -13.74 25.72
C GLN A 81 6.00 -13.40 24.23
N ILE A 82 4.89 -13.55 23.50
CA ILE A 82 4.83 -13.24 22.07
C ILE A 82 4.97 -11.72 21.85
N GLY A 83 4.29 -10.91 22.65
CA GLY A 83 4.35 -9.46 22.55
C GLY A 83 5.75 -8.90 22.81
N ASP A 84 6.47 -9.44 23.80
CA ASP A 84 7.86 -9.07 24.09
C ASP A 84 8.81 -9.53 22.97
N GLN A 85 8.58 -10.72 22.39
CA GLN A 85 9.33 -11.18 21.21
C GLN A 85 9.12 -10.26 20.00
N LEU A 86 7.88 -9.86 19.73
CA LEU A 86 7.56 -8.90 18.68
C LEU A 86 8.20 -7.54 18.93
N LEU A 87 8.12 -7.03 20.16
CA LEU A 87 8.74 -5.76 20.52
C LEU A 87 10.24 -5.80 20.24
N ASN A 88 10.93 -6.84 20.70
CA ASN A 88 12.35 -7.03 20.41
C ASN A 88 12.60 -7.04 18.89
N ALA A 89 11.82 -7.80 18.12
CA ALA A 89 11.99 -7.84 16.65
C ALA A 89 11.80 -6.46 16.00
N VAL A 90 10.75 -5.71 16.38
CA VAL A 90 10.48 -4.36 15.88
C VAL A 90 11.62 -3.40 16.23
N GLU A 91 12.11 -3.41 17.46
CA GLU A 91 13.21 -2.52 17.89
C GLU A 91 14.51 -2.75 17.12
N HIS A 92 14.77 -3.98 16.66
CA HIS A 92 15.98 -4.31 15.90
C HIS A 92 15.82 -4.12 14.38
N LEU A 93 14.62 -4.32 13.82
CA LEU A 93 14.40 -4.42 12.38
C LEU A 93 13.63 -3.23 11.78
N ALA A 94 13.00 -2.38 12.59
CA ALA A 94 12.19 -1.26 12.09
C ALA A 94 12.98 -0.25 11.24
N GLU A 95 14.31 -0.16 11.41
CA GLU A 95 15.17 0.71 10.63
C GLU A 95 15.62 0.11 9.28
N GLU A 96 15.39 -1.19 9.05
CA GLU A 96 15.78 -1.88 7.80
C GLU A 96 14.76 -1.70 6.65
N ILE A 97 13.72 -0.89 6.88
CA ILE A 97 12.70 -0.56 5.89
C ILE A 97 13.27 0.25 4.71
N PRO A 98 12.64 0.18 3.52
CA PRO A 98 11.50 -0.68 3.19
C PRO A 98 11.93 -2.14 2.98
N PHE A 99 11.13 -3.07 3.52
CA PHE A 99 11.31 -4.50 3.31
C PHE A 99 10.95 -4.92 1.88
N PRO A 100 11.55 -6.01 1.36
CA PRO A 100 11.24 -6.52 0.04
C PRO A 100 9.76 -6.94 -0.07
N SER A 101 9.15 -6.65 -1.22
CA SER A 101 7.76 -7.06 -1.51
C SER A 101 7.65 -8.56 -1.73
N MET A 102 6.69 -9.20 -1.06
CA MET A 102 6.49 -10.66 -1.12
C MET A 102 5.18 -11.07 -1.82
N ASP A 103 4.28 -10.11 -2.04
CA ASP A 103 3.00 -10.23 -2.74
C ASP A 103 3.19 -10.34 -4.26
N THR A 104 3.82 -11.43 -4.69
CA THR A 104 4.22 -11.68 -6.09
C THR A 104 3.08 -12.14 -7.01
N TYR A 105 1.91 -12.49 -6.47
CA TYR A 105 0.73 -12.75 -7.26
C TYR A 105 -0.05 -11.45 -7.43
N GLU A 106 -0.37 -11.09 -8.67
CA GLU A 106 -1.02 -9.83 -9.02
C GLU A 106 -2.31 -10.10 -9.80
N LEU A 107 -3.42 -9.50 -9.37
CA LEU A 107 -4.69 -9.55 -10.08
C LEU A 107 -4.86 -8.31 -10.94
N TRP A 108 -4.74 -8.48 -12.26
CA TRP A 108 -4.83 -7.38 -13.21
C TRP A 108 -6.21 -7.33 -13.86
N LEU A 109 -6.88 -6.18 -13.76
CA LEU A 109 -8.01 -5.82 -14.61
C LEU A 109 -7.53 -5.73 -16.06
N LEU A 110 -8.30 -6.27 -16.99
CA LEU A 110 -7.96 -6.27 -18.40
C LEU A 110 -8.79 -5.26 -19.19
N ASP A 111 -8.16 -4.70 -20.22
CA ASP A 111 -8.83 -3.99 -21.30
C ASP A 111 -9.59 -4.95 -22.21
N GLU A 112 -10.87 -4.64 -22.47
CA GLU A 112 -11.78 -5.50 -23.25
C GLU A 112 -11.31 -5.72 -24.69
N GLN A 113 -10.74 -4.69 -25.33
CA GLN A 113 -10.35 -4.73 -26.72
C GLN A 113 -9.01 -5.44 -26.93
N ARG A 114 -8.04 -5.20 -26.06
CA ARG A 114 -6.64 -5.63 -26.24
C ARG A 114 -6.23 -6.77 -25.31
N GLY A 115 -7.02 -7.10 -24.30
CA GLY A 115 -6.68 -8.09 -23.27
C GLY A 115 -5.42 -7.73 -22.48
N ARG A 116 -5.05 -6.45 -22.43
CA ARG A 116 -3.84 -5.96 -21.77
C ARG A 116 -4.15 -5.51 -20.34
N PRO A 117 -3.20 -5.66 -19.39
CA PRO A 117 -3.34 -5.09 -18.06
C PRO A 117 -3.70 -3.61 -18.11
N LEU A 118 -4.75 -3.25 -17.37
CA LEU A 118 -5.32 -1.92 -17.29
C LEU A 118 -5.05 -1.30 -15.92
N ALA A 119 -5.36 -2.03 -14.85
CA ALA A 119 -5.14 -1.60 -13.47
C ALA A 119 -4.90 -2.82 -12.58
N LEU A 120 -4.01 -2.70 -11.60
CA LEU A 120 -3.84 -3.70 -10.56
C LEU A 120 -4.98 -3.57 -9.55
N LEU A 121 -5.72 -4.65 -9.34
CA LEU A 121 -6.85 -4.69 -8.40
C LEU A 121 -6.42 -5.20 -7.04
N ASP A 122 -5.61 -6.26 -7.04
CA ASP A 122 -5.25 -7.01 -5.85
C ASP A 122 -3.87 -7.66 -5.98
N SER A 123 -3.29 -8.05 -4.85
CA SER A 123 -2.00 -8.71 -4.76
C SER A 123 -1.97 -9.69 -3.59
N ALA A 124 -1.29 -10.80 -3.75
CA ALA A 124 -1.34 -11.91 -2.80
C ALA A 124 0.05 -12.54 -2.59
N LEU A 125 0.28 -13.00 -1.35
CA LEU A 125 1.37 -13.89 -0.99
C LEU A 125 1.15 -15.28 -1.61
N ALA A 126 2.15 -16.16 -1.48
CA ALA A 126 2.06 -17.50 -2.04
C ALA A 126 0.95 -18.36 -1.41
N ASP A 127 0.76 -18.20 -0.11
CA ASP A 127 -0.16 -19.00 0.70
C ASP A 127 -1.55 -18.35 0.87
N ASP A 128 -1.72 -17.12 0.35
CA ASP A 128 -2.99 -16.42 0.38
C ASP A 128 -4.05 -17.12 -0.48
N THR A 129 -5.29 -17.09 0.00
CA THR A 129 -6.43 -17.56 -0.77
C THR A 129 -6.72 -16.57 -1.89
N ARG A 130 -6.55 -17.02 -3.13
CA ARG A 130 -6.83 -16.22 -4.33
C ARG A 130 -8.26 -16.48 -4.78
N THR A 131 -9.18 -15.61 -4.39
CA THR A 131 -10.58 -15.72 -4.80
C THR A 131 -10.76 -15.26 -6.25
N PRO A 132 -11.71 -15.87 -7.00
CA PRO A 132 -12.18 -15.30 -8.24
C PRO A 132 -12.93 -13.99 -7.94
N TYR A 133 -12.72 -12.97 -8.77
CA TYR A 133 -13.51 -11.74 -8.71
C TYR A 133 -14.67 -11.83 -9.70
N ASP A 134 -15.89 -11.87 -9.17
CA ASP A 134 -17.10 -11.68 -9.97
C ASP A 134 -17.24 -10.18 -10.29
N ASN A 135 -17.24 -9.83 -11.58
CA ASN A 135 -17.33 -8.43 -12.06
C ASN A 135 -16.22 -7.51 -11.51
N PRO A 136 -14.94 -7.77 -11.86
CA PRO A 136 -13.81 -6.99 -11.36
C PRO A 136 -13.92 -5.52 -11.75
N ALA A 137 -13.69 -4.62 -10.79
CA ALA A 137 -13.74 -3.18 -10.99
C ALA A 137 -12.63 -2.49 -10.21
N TRP A 138 -12.05 -1.46 -10.84
CA TRP A 138 -11.06 -0.59 -10.20
C TRP A 138 -11.73 0.69 -9.71
N TYR A 139 -11.30 1.17 -8.55
CA TYR A 139 -11.81 2.40 -7.94
C TYR A 139 -10.65 3.34 -7.59
N PRO A 140 -10.83 4.67 -7.74
CA PRO A 140 -9.84 5.68 -7.38
C PRO A 140 -9.74 5.93 -5.86
N GLY A 141 -10.63 5.32 -5.07
CA GLY A 141 -10.64 5.40 -3.61
C GLY A 141 -11.34 6.66 -3.06
N GLY A 142 -11.83 6.58 -1.82
CA GLY A 142 -12.66 7.63 -1.22
C GLY A 142 -11.95 8.99 -1.06
N GLN A 143 -10.64 8.99 -0.76
CA GLN A 143 -9.85 10.22 -0.66
C GLN A 143 -9.73 10.93 -2.01
N ALA A 144 -9.56 10.19 -3.11
CA ALA A 144 -9.56 10.79 -4.44
C ALA A 144 -10.93 11.38 -4.76
N GLY A 145 -12.02 10.67 -4.45
CA GLY A 145 -13.39 11.19 -4.61
C GLY A 145 -13.65 12.52 -3.90
N ARG A 146 -12.93 12.80 -2.80
CA ARG A 146 -13.06 14.05 -2.02
C ARG A 146 -12.09 15.16 -2.44
N LYS A 147 -10.87 14.80 -2.88
CA LYS A 147 -9.74 15.75 -2.97
C LYS A 147 -9.03 15.78 -4.32
N PHE A 148 -9.28 14.81 -5.21
CA PHE A 148 -8.67 14.79 -6.53
C PHE A 148 -9.51 15.60 -7.51
N SER A 149 -8.86 16.50 -8.25
CA SER A 149 -9.45 17.28 -9.33
C SER A 149 -8.37 17.58 -10.36
N SER A 150 -8.75 17.50 -11.64
CA SER A 150 -7.96 17.89 -12.81
C SER A 150 -8.85 18.70 -13.74
N ASP A 151 -8.25 19.54 -14.59
CA ASP A 151 -8.97 20.24 -15.65
C ASP A 151 -9.62 19.28 -16.65
N SER A 152 -9.13 18.03 -16.74
CA SER A 152 -9.66 16.98 -17.61
C SER A 152 -10.68 16.05 -16.94
N GLY A 153 -11.02 16.28 -15.67
CA GLY A 153 -12.02 15.50 -14.94
C GLY A 153 -11.67 15.28 -13.47
N ASP A 154 -12.56 14.59 -12.77
CA ASP A 154 -12.41 14.22 -11.36
C ASP A 154 -12.21 12.70 -11.19
N ALA A 155 -12.29 12.24 -9.95
CA ALA A 155 -12.15 10.82 -9.63
C ALA A 155 -13.27 9.97 -10.27
N GLU A 156 -14.49 10.49 -10.39
CA GLU A 156 -15.61 9.76 -10.99
C GLU A 156 -15.41 9.62 -12.50
N ALA A 157 -14.97 10.69 -13.17
CA ALA A 157 -14.60 10.64 -14.59
C ALA A 157 -13.49 9.59 -14.83
N LEU A 158 -12.51 9.50 -13.92
CA LEU A 158 -11.46 8.49 -13.99
C LEU A 158 -12.01 7.07 -13.78
N ALA A 159 -12.87 6.86 -12.79
CA ALA A 159 -13.51 5.57 -12.55
C ALA A 159 -14.34 5.13 -13.77
N CYS A 160 -15.10 6.04 -14.36
CA CYS A 160 -15.85 5.81 -15.60
C CYS A 160 -14.93 5.45 -16.77
N LEU A 161 -13.81 6.16 -16.94
CA LEU A 161 -12.83 5.88 -17.99
C LEU A 161 -12.30 4.44 -17.89
N ILE A 162 -11.84 4.05 -16.70
CA ILE A 162 -11.29 2.70 -16.46
C ILE A 162 -12.37 1.64 -16.65
N LYS A 163 -13.57 1.86 -16.09
CA LYS A 163 -14.71 0.95 -16.25
C LYS A 163 -15.11 0.75 -17.71
N ASN A 164 -15.23 1.84 -18.47
CA ASN A 164 -15.59 1.78 -19.89
C ASN A 164 -14.52 1.06 -20.71
N THR A 165 -13.24 1.21 -20.35
CA THR A 165 -12.11 0.54 -21.01
C THR A 165 -12.04 -0.96 -20.67
N ALA A 166 -12.45 -1.33 -19.46
CA ALA A 166 -12.55 -2.73 -19.03
C ALA A 166 -13.74 -3.46 -19.67
N GLY A 167 -14.70 -2.73 -20.23
CA GLY A 167 -15.84 -3.29 -20.95
C GLY A 167 -17.04 -3.63 -20.07
N LYS A 168 -18.11 -4.14 -20.70
CA LYS A 168 -19.36 -4.49 -19.99
C LYS A 168 -19.23 -5.78 -19.18
N GLN A 169 -18.40 -6.70 -19.66
CA GLN A 169 -18.06 -7.94 -18.99
C GLN A 169 -16.58 -7.88 -18.63
N SER A 170 -16.27 -7.09 -17.61
CA SER A 170 -14.88 -6.91 -17.18
C SER A 170 -14.27 -8.24 -16.77
N THR A 171 -13.00 -8.41 -17.10
CA THR A 171 -12.23 -9.61 -16.78
C THR A 171 -10.95 -9.23 -16.04
N ALA A 172 -10.50 -10.11 -15.17
CA ALA A 172 -9.24 -9.97 -14.47
C ALA A 172 -8.51 -11.32 -14.41
N ILE A 173 -7.19 -11.28 -14.36
CA ILE A 173 -6.35 -12.47 -14.33
C ILE A 173 -5.29 -12.38 -13.25
N TRP A 174 -5.08 -13.49 -12.54
CA TRP A 174 -3.97 -13.65 -11.61
C TRP A 174 -2.68 -13.98 -12.37
N ILE A 175 -1.65 -13.17 -12.15
CA ILE A 175 -0.32 -13.32 -12.72
C ILE A 175 0.69 -13.48 -11.59
N LYS A 176 1.44 -14.58 -11.59
CA LYS A 176 2.64 -14.71 -10.76
C LYS A 176 3.80 -13.96 -11.41
N ARG A 177 4.29 -12.92 -10.75
CA ARG A 177 5.39 -12.08 -11.21
C ARG A 177 6.74 -12.68 -10.88
N LYS A 178 7.74 -12.35 -11.69
CA LYS A 178 9.14 -12.69 -11.48
C LYS A 178 9.96 -11.42 -11.26
N CYS A 179 11.19 -11.60 -10.77
CA CYS A 179 12.15 -10.53 -10.56
C CYS A 179 12.56 -9.78 -11.83
N ASP A 180 12.49 -10.42 -13.00
CA ASP A 180 12.74 -9.78 -14.31
C ASP A 180 11.54 -8.94 -14.80
N GLY A 181 10.50 -8.82 -13.99
CA GLY A 181 9.26 -8.12 -14.33
C GLY A 181 8.35 -8.90 -15.28
N SER A 182 8.68 -10.11 -15.72
CA SER A 182 7.75 -10.97 -16.46
C SER A 182 6.72 -11.64 -15.54
N GLY A 183 5.69 -12.23 -16.14
CA GLY A 183 4.65 -12.93 -15.38
C GLY A 183 4.16 -14.20 -16.04
N LYS A 184 3.56 -15.09 -15.23
CA LYS A 184 2.83 -16.26 -15.72
C LYS A 184 1.44 -16.35 -15.10
N ASP A 185 0.44 -16.70 -15.90
CA ASP A 185 -0.90 -16.99 -15.39
C ASP A 185 -1.00 -18.44 -14.83
N HIS A 186 -2.17 -18.81 -14.32
CA HIS A 186 -2.44 -20.15 -13.78
C HIS A 186 -2.42 -21.27 -14.85
N THR A 187 -2.57 -20.94 -16.13
CA THR A 187 -2.48 -21.90 -17.25
C THR A 187 -1.06 -22.09 -17.74
N GLY A 188 -0.13 -21.23 -17.30
CA GLY A 188 1.28 -21.23 -17.68
C GLY A 188 1.63 -20.28 -18.82
N ASN A 189 0.68 -19.47 -19.32
CA ASN A 189 0.97 -18.49 -20.36
C ASN A 189 1.94 -17.43 -19.83
N HIS A 190 2.88 -17.04 -20.69
CA HIS A 190 3.93 -16.08 -20.34
C HIS A 190 3.59 -14.67 -20.84
N TYR A 191 3.79 -13.68 -19.97
CA TYR A 191 3.57 -12.27 -20.24
C TYR A 191 4.89 -11.50 -20.04
N PRO A 192 5.41 -10.81 -21.07
CA PRO A 192 6.59 -9.96 -20.91
C PRO A 192 6.31 -8.78 -19.98
N GLY A 193 7.34 -8.32 -19.26
CA GLY A 193 7.18 -7.28 -18.25
C GLY A 193 6.70 -5.93 -18.77
N THR A 194 7.00 -5.63 -20.03
CA THR A 194 6.56 -4.40 -20.71
C THR A 194 5.04 -4.31 -20.91
N LEU A 195 4.27 -5.37 -20.65
CA LEU A 195 2.81 -5.33 -20.70
C LEU A 195 2.18 -4.73 -19.43
N PHE A 196 2.90 -4.73 -18.32
CA PHE A 196 2.37 -4.35 -17.02
C PHE A 196 2.68 -2.87 -16.75
N PRO A 197 1.66 -2.03 -16.49
CA PRO A 197 1.90 -0.64 -16.12
C PRO A 197 2.77 -0.53 -14.86
N THR A 198 3.90 0.18 -14.95
CA THR A 198 4.84 0.35 -13.84
C THR A 198 4.21 1.03 -12.64
N LEU A 199 3.26 1.95 -12.88
CA LEU A 199 2.55 2.69 -11.85
C LEU A 199 1.23 2.04 -11.44
N LEU A 200 1.07 0.73 -11.70
CA LEU A 200 -0.08 -0.09 -11.31
C LEU A 200 -1.41 0.32 -11.98
N LEU A 201 -1.39 1.37 -12.80
CA LEU A 201 -2.48 1.87 -13.62
C LEU A 201 -1.91 2.24 -14.99
N ARG A 202 -2.63 1.91 -16.07
CA ARG A 202 -2.24 2.28 -17.43
C ARG A 202 -2.08 3.80 -17.55
N ASP A 203 -0.90 4.22 -17.96
CA ASP A 203 -0.45 5.61 -18.02
C ASP A 203 -0.49 6.21 -19.43
N ARG A 204 -0.75 5.40 -20.48
CA ARG A 204 -0.77 5.83 -21.89
C ARG A 204 -2.15 5.68 -22.51
N TRP A 205 -2.67 6.78 -23.02
CA TRP A 205 -4.00 6.92 -23.61
C TRP A 205 -3.92 7.68 -24.94
N GLU A 206 -4.74 7.27 -25.91
CA GLU A 206 -4.76 7.89 -27.26
C GLU A 206 -5.49 9.23 -27.24
N ASP A 207 -6.53 9.35 -26.44
CA ASP A 207 -7.24 10.60 -26.21
C ASP A 207 -6.47 11.50 -25.24
N SER A 208 -6.29 12.77 -25.61
CA SER A 208 -5.49 13.72 -24.85
C SER A 208 -6.10 14.09 -23.50
N ASN A 209 -7.44 14.13 -23.39
CA ASN A 209 -8.10 14.42 -22.12
C ASN A 209 -7.97 13.24 -21.17
N HIS A 210 -8.14 12.01 -21.66
CA HIS A 210 -7.90 10.80 -20.88
C HIS A 210 -6.44 10.70 -20.42
N GLN A 211 -5.48 11.02 -21.32
CA GLN A 211 -4.06 11.05 -21.00
C GLN A 211 -3.75 12.05 -19.88
N GLN A 212 -4.31 13.25 -19.95
CA GLN A 212 -4.12 14.30 -18.96
C GLN A 212 -4.74 13.93 -17.61
N LEU A 213 -6.00 13.45 -17.61
CA LEU A 213 -6.71 13.02 -16.41
C LEU A 213 -5.93 11.95 -15.63
N VAL A 214 -5.44 10.93 -16.33
CA VAL A 214 -4.68 9.84 -15.72
C VAL A 214 -3.30 10.33 -15.26
N SER A 215 -2.63 11.18 -16.05
CA SER A 215 -1.34 11.76 -15.63
C SER A 215 -1.46 12.57 -14.35
N ASP A 216 -2.50 13.39 -14.22
CA ASP A 216 -2.73 14.20 -13.03
C ASP A 216 -3.10 13.36 -11.83
N PHE A 217 -3.87 12.28 -12.03
CA PHE A 217 -4.14 11.32 -10.96
C PHE A 217 -2.87 10.63 -10.46
N LEU A 218 -2.00 10.19 -11.37
CA LEU A 218 -0.72 9.57 -11.00
C LEU A 218 0.21 10.55 -10.27
N LYS A 219 0.23 11.83 -10.66
CA LYS A 219 0.94 12.89 -9.91
C LYS A 219 0.33 13.10 -8.53
N TRP A 220 -1.00 13.10 -8.42
CA TRP A 220 -1.69 13.19 -7.14
C TRP A 220 -1.38 11.99 -6.22
N GLN A 221 -1.18 10.80 -6.80
CA GLN A 221 -0.76 9.59 -6.08
C GLN A 221 0.74 9.48 -5.80
N ALA A 222 1.55 10.42 -6.30
CA ALA A 222 3.01 10.32 -6.29
C ALA A 222 3.63 9.97 -4.92
N PRO A 223 3.17 10.53 -3.77
CA PRO A 223 3.72 10.16 -2.47
C PRO A 223 3.66 8.67 -2.16
N TRP A 224 2.63 7.96 -2.64
CA TRP A 224 2.52 6.51 -2.45
C TRP A 224 3.31 5.76 -3.52
N LEU A 225 3.18 6.15 -4.79
CA LEU A 225 3.86 5.50 -5.92
C LEU A 225 5.39 5.50 -5.78
N LEU A 226 5.98 6.49 -5.09
CA LEU A 226 7.43 6.53 -4.83
C LEU A 226 7.98 5.37 -4.00
N GLN A 227 7.11 4.62 -3.32
CA GLN A 227 7.47 3.41 -2.57
C GLN A 227 7.76 2.21 -3.49
N LEU A 228 7.38 2.30 -4.77
CA LEU A 228 7.62 1.24 -5.75
C LEU A 228 9.09 1.22 -6.24
N PRO A 229 9.59 0.08 -6.74
CA PRO A 229 10.88 0.00 -7.42
C PRO A 229 10.78 0.61 -8.83
N LEU A 230 10.99 1.92 -8.91
CA LEU A 230 10.89 2.71 -10.13
C LEU A 230 12.24 2.92 -10.81
N CYS A 231 12.24 3.11 -12.14
CA CYS A 231 13.43 3.62 -12.83
C CYS A 231 13.70 5.09 -12.46
N PRO A 232 14.95 5.57 -12.57
CA PRO A 232 15.33 6.92 -12.16
C PRO A 232 14.50 8.03 -12.82
N GLU A 233 14.13 7.86 -14.09
CA GLU A 233 13.35 8.86 -14.85
C GLU A 233 11.94 9.00 -14.28
N THR A 234 11.26 7.87 -14.02
CA THR A 234 9.92 7.86 -13.43
C THR A 234 9.96 8.37 -11.99
N ARG A 235 10.98 7.97 -11.21
CA ARG A 235 11.17 8.45 -9.85
C ARG A 235 11.32 9.97 -9.81
N THR A 236 12.17 10.56 -10.66
CA THR A 236 12.37 12.02 -10.71
C THR A 236 11.07 12.79 -10.95
N GLN A 237 10.23 12.29 -11.87
CA GLN A 237 8.93 12.90 -12.17
C GLN A 237 7.97 12.82 -10.99
N LEU A 238 7.92 11.67 -10.31
CA LEU A 238 7.06 11.48 -9.15
C LEU A 238 7.57 12.23 -7.91
N GLU A 239 8.88 12.35 -7.70
CA GLU A 239 9.43 13.18 -6.62
C GLU A 239 8.99 14.64 -6.76
N THR A 240 9.14 15.18 -7.97
CA THR A 240 8.68 16.55 -8.28
C THR A 240 7.20 16.73 -7.94
N ALA A 241 6.34 15.77 -8.31
CA ALA A 241 4.92 15.82 -8.01
C ALA A 241 4.60 15.59 -6.51
N ALA A 242 5.37 14.75 -5.83
CA ALA A 242 5.16 14.45 -4.41
C ALA A 242 5.49 15.65 -3.51
N TRP A 243 6.38 16.54 -3.93
CA TRP A 243 6.72 17.76 -3.18
C TRP A 243 5.56 18.76 -3.07
N ASP A 244 4.60 18.71 -3.99
CA ASP A 244 3.35 19.48 -3.92
C ASP A 244 2.35 18.90 -2.90
N ARG A 245 2.65 17.73 -2.33
CA ARG A 245 1.81 17.04 -1.33
C ARG A 245 2.58 16.83 -0.02
N PRO A 246 2.95 17.92 0.68
CA PRO A 246 3.93 17.86 1.77
C PRO A 246 3.49 17.00 2.95
N LEU A 247 2.20 16.99 3.29
CA LEU A 247 1.70 16.28 4.45
C LEU A 247 1.72 14.76 4.25
N GLU A 248 1.27 14.30 3.08
CA GLU A 248 1.30 12.90 2.64
C GLU A 248 2.74 12.44 2.47
N THR A 249 3.58 13.21 1.77
CA THR A 249 4.98 12.86 1.55
C THR A 249 5.77 12.78 2.84
N SER A 250 5.61 13.76 3.75
CA SER A 250 6.26 13.71 5.07
C SER A 250 5.76 12.55 5.94
N ARG A 251 4.59 11.98 5.65
CA ARG A 251 4.08 10.79 6.36
C ARG A 251 4.83 9.54 5.90
N VAL A 252 5.03 9.35 4.60
CA VAL A 252 5.47 8.05 4.05
C VAL A 252 6.90 8.00 3.53
N TYR A 253 7.65 9.10 3.53
CA TYR A 253 9.00 9.17 2.91
C TYR A 253 10.01 8.12 3.42
N ARG A 254 9.84 7.59 4.63
CA ARG A 254 10.71 6.52 5.18
C ARG A 254 10.59 5.20 4.41
N LEU A 255 9.54 5.05 3.61
CA LEU A 255 9.28 3.89 2.77
C LEU A 255 9.76 4.08 1.33
N PHE A 256 10.43 5.20 1.01
CA PHE A 256 11.01 5.41 -0.31
C PHE A 256 12.32 4.62 -0.39
N PRO A 257 12.45 3.64 -1.29
CA PRO A 257 13.67 2.85 -1.40
C PRO A 257 14.87 3.67 -1.88
N GLU A 258 14.61 4.78 -2.57
CA GLU A 258 15.62 5.72 -3.08
C GLU A 258 15.00 7.13 -3.16
N ILE A 259 15.85 8.14 -2.94
CA ILE A 259 15.52 9.56 -3.07
C ILE A 259 16.58 10.22 -3.96
N ILE A 260 16.16 10.83 -5.08
CA ILE A 260 17.05 11.52 -6.01
C ILE A 260 17.20 13.00 -5.60
N ASP A 261 16.09 13.67 -5.26
CA ASP A 261 16.04 15.06 -4.83
C ASP A 261 15.95 15.19 -3.30
N GLU A 262 17.09 15.01 -2.62
CA GLU A 262 17.17 15.14 -1.16
C GLU A 262 16.81 16.55 -0.65
N GLN A 263 17.12 17.58 -1.45
CA GLN A 263 16.83 18.97 -1.10
C GLN A 263 15.32 19.25 -1.18
N GLY A 264 14.66 18.73 -2.20
CA GLY A 264 13.20 18.75 -2.34
C GLY A 264 12.51 18.05 -1.19
N LEU A 265 12.98 16.85 -0.80
CA LEU A 265 12.44 16.14 0.37
C LEU A 265 12.57 16.96 1.64
N THR A 266 13.75 17.51 1.90
CA THR A 266 14.02 18.31 3.10
C THR A 266 13.09 19.52 3.18
N THR A 267 12.98 20.26 2.07
CA THR A 267 12.10 21.42 1.96
C THR A 267 10.64 21.04 2.17
N THR A 268 10.19 19.94 1.56
CA THR A 268 8.82 19.42 1.67
C THR A 268 8.48 19.04 3.11
N ARG A 269 9.41 18.39 3.83
CA ARG A 269 9.21 18.01 5.24
C ARG A 269 9.13 19.22 6.16
N VAL A 270 9.91 20.27 5.91
CA VAL A 270 9.80 21.54 6.64
C VAL A 270 8.44 22.18 6.39
N LYS A 271 7.97 22.24 5.13
CA LYS A 271 6.61 22.72 4.79
C LYS A 271 5.54 21.92 5.54
N ALA A 272 5.63 20.59 5.55
CA ALA A 272 4.68 19.72 6.24
C ALA A 272 4.60 20.00 7.74
N ARG A 273 5.75 20.22 8.39
CA ARG A 273 5.82 20.57 9.82
C ARG A 273 5.10 21.91 10.09
N ILE A 274 5.40 22.93 9.30
CA ILE A 274 4.75 24.25 9.42
C ILE A 274 3.24 24.16 9.20
N MET A 275 2.77 23.29 8.29
CA MET A 275 1.35 23.08 8.04
C MET A 275 0.65 22.37 9.20
N ARG A 276 1.28 21.38 9.85
CA ARG A 276 0.70 20.67 11.02
C ARG A 276 0.53 21.57 12.24
N ASP A 277 1.36 22.59 12.38
CA ASP A 277 1.24 23.59 13.43
C ASP A 277 0.06 24.56 13.19
N LYS A 278 -0.61 24.48 12.03
CA LYS A 278 -1.85 25.22 11.75
C LYS A 278 -3.09 24.39 12.10
N PRO A 279 -4.11 24.99 12.74
CA PRO A 279 -5.28 24.27 13.26
C PRO A 279 -6.14 23.55 12.21
N GLU A 280 -6.03 23.92 10.93
CA GLU A 280 -6.80 23.31 9.82
C GLU A 280 -6.26 21.93 9.36
N ALA A 281 -5.12 21.46 9.88
CA ALA A 281 -4.46 20.23 9.42
C ALA A 281 -4.88 18.94 10.17
N GLN A 282 -5.85 19.01 11.09
CA GLN A 282 -6.21 17.88 11.97
C GLN A 282 -6.97 16.73 11.28
N ASP A 283 -7.45 16.91 10.04
CA ASP A 283 -8.21 15.91 9.28
C ASP A 283 -7.36 14.80 8.61
N LEU A 284 -6.03 14.81 8.78
CA LEU A 284 -5.14 13.81 8.16
C LEU A 284 -4.88 12.56 9.01
N ASN A 285 -5.50 12.51 10.20
CA ASN A 285 -5.51 11.35 11.08
C ASN A 285 -6.60 10.34 10.70
N GLU A 286 -7.08 10.32 9.45
CA GLU A 286 -7.82 9.13 8.99
C GLU A 286 -6.87 7.92 9.08
N PRO A 287 -7.26 6.90 9.87
CA PRO A 287 -6.51 5.66 9.92
C PRO A 287 -6.43 5.10 8.50
N PHE A 288 -5.23 4.70 8.10
CA PHE A 288 -4.95 4.13 6.79
C PHE A 288 -5.44 2.67 6.71
N TYR A 289 -6.53 2.36 7.42
CA TYR A 289 -7.08 1.03 7.55
C TYR A 289 -7.97 0.74 6.35
N PRO A 290 -7.58 -0.18 5.45
CA PRO A 290 -8.49 -0.70 4.44
C PRO A 290 -9.64 -1.53 5.04
N PHE A 291 -9.61 -1.83 6.35
CA PHE A 291 -10.65 -2.58 7.05
C PHE A 291 -11.65 -1.67 7.76
N VAL A 292 -12.29 -0.78 7.01
CA VAL A 292 -13.65 -0.35 7.32
C VAL A 292 -14.43 -0.42 6.01
N ASN A 293 -14.65 -1.65 5.53
CA ASN A 293 -15.79 -1.87 4.66
C ASN A 293 -17.02 -1.75 5.56
N GLU A 294 -17.85 -0.74 5.26
CA GLU A 294 -19.29 -0.82 5.52
C GLU A 294 -19.89 -2.07 4.85
#